data_AF-A0A6A2VUC4-F1
#
_entry.id   AF-A0A6A2VUC4-F1
#
_cell.length_a   1.000
_cell.length_b   1.000
_cell.length_c   1.000
_cell.angle_alpha   90.00
_cell.angle_beta   90.00
_cell.angle_gamma   90.00
#
_symmetry.space_group_name_H-M   'P 1'
#
loop_
_entity.id
_entity.type
_entity.pdbx_description
1 polymer ?
#
loop_
_entity_poly.entity_id
_entity_poly.type
_entity_poly.pdbx_seq_one_letter_code
_entity_poly.pdbx_strand_id
1 'polypeptide(L)'
;MGRNQRAESSGLISCVVCAVIGYFAMTMFRAYAPAIWQLTQRTFTACSGIAAACAIVSFIIGYTHFSRSLREKHHWYLVVRRLFEVLALSVVYGSTIFLATFMLLDMINSLMGKTMTGYLPAICAAISGIVGYLTFVQAELMNAKTLASLLPFFIISGVSTAGSTSDDPYWANNNFSQLGDRTTFAARMFNSTLMLGGICIVIISYFAISELVANYRQRLRWHGDETKLGAGPIPHFVARTALLSILLTLAGIEFFGIGMFRYTPHPILHNVFARSLPGVMGILLLALPWLAPQLSKAVYVISDLAIVVCAYTGIIWLEGENTLTNVEAFAGLLFLGWFVVFTRQIAAIETDRIQDQLLHAQFDVAASDNDADAMRTVPIPVNVPVTRQSRNDVDAAEPGMPVVASADRTADGTTSNTSDAEHQARSRRPHWLLWPHSKRHATIETKPVDSSLESRLASDQ
;
A
#
# COMPACT_ATOMS: atom_id res chain seq x y z
N MET A 1 0.24 -9.23 -28.21
CA MET A 1 -0.10 -8.18 -27.22
C MET A 1 0.60 -8.47 -25.90
N GLY A 2 1.38 -7.50 -25.41
CA GLY A 2 2.05 -7.56 -24.10
C GLY A 2 1.07 -7.47 -22.93
N ARG A 3 1.53 -7.78 -21.71
CA ARG A 3 0.68 -7.82 -20.50
C ARG A 3 -0.12 -6.54 -20.29
N ASN A 4 0.55 -5.39 -20.36
CA ASN A 4 -0.09 -4.10 -20.14
C ASN A 4 -1.16 -3.83 -21.20
N GLN A 5 -0.90 -4.12 -22.48
CA GLN A 5 -1.89 -3.97 -23.55
C GLN A 5 -3.11 -4.88 -23.38
N ARG A 6 -2.91 -6.11 -22.87
CA ARG A 6 -4.04 -6.99 -22.56
C ARG A 6 -4.89 -6.41 -21.43
N ALA A 7 -4.26 -5.87 -20.40
CA ALA A 7 -4.94 -5.21 -19.28
C ALA A 7 -5.72 -3.97 -19.71
N GLU A 8 -5.14 -3.16 -20.59
CA GLU A 8 -5.83 -2.02 -21.19
C GLU A 8 -7.05 -2.48 -22.02
N SER A 9 -6.89 -3.56 -22.79
CA SER A 9 -7.97 -4.08 -23.64
C SER A 9 -9.12 -4.68 -22.82
N SER A 10 -8.84 -5.44 -21.77
CA SER A 10 -9.85 -5.96 -20.83
C SER A 10 -10.50 -4.84 -20.02
N GLY A 11 -9.74 -3.81 -19.67
CA GLY A 11 -10.27 -2.57 -19.09
C GLY A 11 -11.32 -1.91 -20.00
N LEU A 12 -11.08 -1.82 -21.31
CA LEU A 12 -12.05 -1.24 -22.24
C LEU A 12 -13.37 -2.03 -22.29
N ILE A 13 -13.30 -3.36 -22.13
CA ILE A 13 -14.51 -4.20 -22.02
C ILE A 13 -15.26 -3.86 -20.73
N SER A 14 -14.56 -3.75 -19.60
CA SER A 14 -15.14 -3.30 -18.32
C SER A 14 -15.80 -1.92 -18.46
N CYS A 15 -15.18 -0.98 -19.21
CA CYS A 15 -15.75 0.33 -19.51
C CYS A 15 -17.15 0.24 -20.11
N VAL A 16 -17.28 -0.52 -21.20
CA VAL A 16 -18.54 -0.64 -21.95
C VAL A 16 -19.61 -1.32 -21.09
N VAL A 17 -19.25 -2.40 -20.39
CA VAL A 17 -20.17 -3.12 -19.51
C VAL A 17 -20.67 -2.22 -18.38
N CYS A 18 -19.78 -1.51 -17.70
CA CYS A 18 -20.17 -0.61 -16.61
C CYS A 18 -20.98 0.59 -17.11
N ALA A 19 -20.69 1.12 -18.30
CA ALA A 19 -21.48 2.20 -18.89
C ALA A 19 -22.92 1.76 -19.19
N VAL A 20 -23.09 0.56 -19.78
CA VAL A 20 -24.41 -0.03 -20.06
C VAL A 20 -25.17 -0.26 -18.75
N ILE A 21 -24.54 -0.89 -17.76
CA ILE A 21 -25.15 -1.12 -16.44
C ILE A 21 -25.53 0.22 -15.79
N GLY A 22 -24.64 1.20 -15.80
CA GLY A 22 -24.88 2.53 -15.24
C GLY A 22 -26.08 3.23 -15.87
N TYR A 23 -26.17 3.22 -17.20
CA TYR A 23 -27.30 3.80 -17.94
C TYR A 23 -28.63 3.16 -17.55
N PHE A 24 -28.71 1.83 -17.63
CA PHE A 24 -29.95 1.11 -17.36
C PHE A 24 -30.33 1.17 -15.88
N ALA A 25 -29.38 1.00 -14.96
CA ALA A 25 -29.63 1.10 -13.53
C ALA A 25 -30.17 2.50 -13.15
N MET A 26 -29.58 3.56 -13.70
CA MET A 26 -30.05 4.92 -13.42
C MET A 26 -31.39 5.23 -14.08
N THR A 27 -31.64 4.72 -15.28
CA THR A 27 -32.94 4.86 -15.95
C THR A 27 -34.04 4.14 -15.18
N MET A 28 -33.77 2.92 -14.71
CA MET A 28 -34.70 2.15 -13.87
C MET A 28 -34.94 2.84 -12.53
N PHE A 29 -33.88 3.35 -11.89
CA PHE A 29 -34.02 4.14 -10.66
C PHE A 29 -34.98 5.32 -10.88
N ARG A 30 -34.85 6.04 -11.99
CA ARG A 30 -35.74 7.17 -12.26
C ARG A 30 -37.18 6.78 -12.63
N ALA A 31 -37.37 5.64 -13.28
CA ALA A 31 -38.70 5.17 -13.64
C ALA A 31 -39.49 4.69 -12.42
N TYR A 32 -38.83 4.03 -11.46
CA TYR A 32 -39.51 3.33 -10.37
C TYR A 32 -39.32 3.97 -8.99
N ALA A 33 -38.33 4.85 -8.79
CA ALA A 33 -38.12 5.46 -7.48
C ALA A 33 -39.27 6.42 -7.13
N PRO A 34 -39.84 6.33 -5.91
CA PRO A 34 -40.87 7.25 -5.44
C PRO A 34 -40.42 8.71 -5.50
N ALA A 35 -41.36 9.66 -5.57
CA ALA A 35 -41.06 11.10 -5.68
C ALA A 35 -40.07 11.61 -4.63
N ILE A 36 -40.09 11.05 -3.41
CA ILE A 36 -39.16 11.41 -2.34
C ILE A 36 -37.68 11.08 -2.68
N TRP A 37 -37.43 10.09 -3.52
CA TRP A 37 -36.09 9.69 -3.99
C TRP A 37 -35.65 10.40 -5.28
N GLN A 38 -36.55 11.16 -5.90
CA GLN A 38 -36.28 11.98 -7.08
C GLN A 38 -35.72 13.37 -6.73
N LEU A 39 -35.59 13.68 -5.44
CA LEU A 39 -34.90 14.88 -4.96
C LEU A 39 -33.43 14.86 -5.43
N THR A 40 -32.93 16.01 -5.88
CA THR A 40 -31.60 16.17 -6.51
C THR A 40 -30.49 15.44 -5.74
N GLN A 41 -30.32 15.75 -4.44
CA GLN A 41 -29.28 15.11 -3.62
C GLN A 41 -29.40 13.59 -3.57
N ARG A 42 -30.62 13.04 -3.47
CA ARG A 42 -30.83 11.58 -3.41
C ARG A 42 -30.60 10.90 -4.75
N THR A 43 -30.92 11.58 -5.85
CA THR A 43 -30.59 11.09 -7.19
C THR A 43 -29.08 11.08 -7.43
N PHE A 44 -28.33 12.03 -6.84
CA PHE A 44 -26.87 12.02 -6.89
C PHE A 44 -26.29 10.92 -6.03
N THR A 45 -26.82 10.70 -4.82
CA THR A 45 -26.48 9.54 -3.98
C THR A 45 -26.66 8.23 -4.76
N ALA A 46 -27.78 8.07 -5.46
CA ALA A 46 -28.04 6.88 -6.28
C ALA A 46 -27.04 6.73 -7.43
N CYS A 47 -26.83 7.80 -8.21
CA CYS A 47 -25.87 7.80 -9.32
C CYS A 47 -24.44 7.46 -8.86
N SER A 48 -23.97 8.08 -7.77
CA SER A 48 -22.68 7.80 -7.16
C SER A 48 -22.59 6.37 -6.62
N GLY A 49 -23.68 5.86 -6.04
CA GLY A 49 -23.77 4.47 -5.57
C GLY A 49 -23.62 3.46 -6.70
N ILE A 50 -24.27 3.72 -7.85
CA ILE A 50 -24.16 2.88 -9.05
C ILE A 50 -22.73 2.89 -9.59
N ALA A 51 -22.12 4.06 -9.72
CA ALA A 51 -20.73 4.20 -10.17
C ALA A 51 -19.74 3.48 -9.23
N ALA A 52 -19.91 3.63 -7.92
CA ALA A 52 -19.11 2.95 -6.91
C ALA A 52 -19.27 1.42 -6.95
N ALA A 53 -20.50 0.92 -7.14
CA ALA A 53 -20.76 -0.51 -7.30
C ALA A 53 -20.07 -1.07 -8.55
N CYS A 54 -20.17 -0.36 -9.69
CA CYS A 54 -19.47 -0.74 -10.93
C CYS A 54 -17.96 -0.80 -10.73
N ALA A 55 -17.40 0.17 -10.01
CA ALA A 55 -15.98 0.23 -9.68
C ALA A 55 -15.53 -0.92 -8.77
N ILE A 56 -16.27 -1.22 -7.70
CA ILE A 56 -15.97 -2.34 -6.80
C ILE A 56 -15.99 -3.67 -7.55
N VAL A 57 -17.04 -3.91 -8.35
CA VAL A 57 -17.18 -5.15 -9.11
C VAL A 57 -16.04 -5.28 -10.14
N SER A 58 -15.73 -4.21 -10.86
CA SER A 58 -14.63 -4.20 -11.83
C SER A 58 -13.27 -4.41 -11.17
N PHE A 59 -13.03 -3.80 -10.01
CA PHE A 59 -11.83 -4.02 -9.22
C PHE A 59 -11.68 -5.48 -8.77
N ILE A 60 -12.75 -6.08 -8.22
CA ILE A 60 -12.73 -7.49 -7.78
C ILE A 60 -12.48 -8.43 -8.96
N ILE A 61 -13.13 -8.19 -10.11
CA ILE A 61 -12.93 -9.01 -11.31
C ILE A 61 -11.49 -8.85 -11.82
N GLY A 62 -10.99 -7.63 -11.98
CA GLY A 62 -9.62 -7.39 -12.45
C GLY A 62 -8.57 -8.03 -11.53
N TYR A 63 -8.78 -7.94 -10.22
CA TYR A 63 -7.88 -8.55 -9.24
C TYR A 63 -7.91 -10.08 -9.27
N THR A 64 -9.10 -10.68 -9.37
CA THR A 64 -9.27 -12.14 -9.36
C THR A 64 -8.81 -12.78 -10.67
N HIS A 65 -9.04 -12.14 -11.80
CA HIS A 65 -8.73 -12.62 -13.16
C HIS A 65 -7.25 -12.99 -13.35
N PHE A 66 -6.31 -12.28 -12.70
CA PHE A 66 -4.87 -12.50 -12.87
C PHE A 66 -4.15 -13.10 -11.65
N SER A 67 -4.85 -13.33 -10.54
CA SER A 67 -4.22 -13.84 -9.32
C SER A 67 -3.93 -15.36 -9.39
N ARG A 68 -2.74 -15.73 -9.86
CA ARG A 68 -2.27 -17.14 -9.85
C ARG A 68 -2.26 -17.77 -8.45
N SER A 69 -2.11 -16.97 -7.38
CA SER A 69 -2.04 -17.50 -6.01
C SER A 69 -3.39 -17.94 -5.43
N LEU A 70 -4.54 -17.50 -5.96
CA LEU A 70 -5.84 -18.08 -5.58
C LEU A 70 -6.01 -19.51 -6.10
N ARG A 71 -5.18 -19.89 -7.07
CA ARG A 71 -5.19 -21.21 -7.72
C ARG A 71 -4.18 -22.18 -7.08
N GLU A 72 -3.19 -21.68 -6.34
CA GLU A 72 -2.17 -22.50 -5.67
C GLU A 72 -2.56 -22.81 -4.21
N LYS A 73 -2.92 -24.07 -3.97
CA LYS A 73 -3.54 -24.58 -2.73
C LYS A 73 -2.63 -24.63 -1.48
N HIS A 74 -1.37 -24.17 -1.54
CA HIS A 74 -0.38 -24.58 -0.53
C HIS A 74 -0.36 -23.75 0.77
N HIS A 75 -0.93 -22.54 0.83
CA HIS A 75 -0.92 -21.74 2.06
C HIS A 75 -2.21 -20.91 2.26
N TRP A 76 -3.18 -21.43 3.03
CA TRP A 76 -4.47 -20.78 3.32
C TRP A 76 -4.34 -19.38 3.94
N TYR A 77 -3.30 -19.14 4.74
CA TYR A 77 -3.01 -17.84 5.34
C TYR A 77 -2.75 -16.75 4.29
N LEU A 78 -2.08 -17.09 3.17
CA LEU A 78 -1.83 -16.14 2.09
C LEU A 78 -3.13 -15.73 1.38
N VAL A 79 -4.08 -16.66 1.26
CA VAL A 79 -5.41 -16.40 0.69
C VAL A 79 -6.22 -15.49 1.62
N VAL A 80 -6.25 -15.78 2.92
CA VAL A 80 -6.98 -14.95 3.91
C VAL A 80 -6.43 -13.53 3.98
N ARG A 81 -5.10 -13.36 4.06
CA ARG A 81 -4.46 -12.03 4.06
C ARG A 81 -4.85 -11.24 2.80
N ARG A 82 -4.85 -11.91 1.65
CA ARG A 82 -5.18 -11.28 0.36
C ARG A 82 -6.66 -10.93 0.23
N LEU A 83 -7.56 -11.75 0.74
CA LEU A 83 -8.98 -11.42 0.81
C LEU A 83 -9.22 -10.16 1.64
N PHE A 84 -8.52 -10.04 2.77
CA PHE A 84 -8.58 -8.84 3.60
C PHE A 84 -8.06 -7.59 2.87
N GLU A 85 -6.99 -7.74 2.10
CA GLU A 85 -6.45 -6.68 1.24
C GLU A 85 -7.46 -6.28 0.16
N VAL A 86 -8.01 -7.23 -0.61
CA VAL A 86 -9.03 -6.95 -1.63
C VAL A 86 -10.25 -6.26 -1.03
N LEU A 87 -10.72 -6.72 0.13
CA LEU A 87 -11.86 -6.12 0.82
C LEU A 87 -11.55 -4.68 1.22
N ALA A 88 -10.40 -4.45 1.88
CA ALA A 88 -9.99 -3.11 2.29
C ALA A 88 -9.87 -2.16 1.09
N LEU A 89 -9.29 -2.62 0.00
CA LEU A 89 -9.11 -1.83 -1.22
C LEU A 89 -10.41 -1.55 -1.94
N SER A 90 -11.29 -2.53 -2.02
CA SER A 90 -12.62 -2.34 -2.60
C SER A 90 -13.40 -1.29 -1.82
N VAL A 91 -13.32 -1.31 -0.48
CA VAL A 91 -13.94 -0.28 0.36
C VAL A 91 -13.37 1.11 0.05
N VAL A 92 -12.05 1.24 -0.03
CA VAL A 92 -11.38 2.52 -0.35
C VAL A 92 -11.76 3.03 -1.73
N TYR A 93 -11.63 2.20 -2.77
CA TYR A 93 -11.95 2.60 -4.14
C TYR A 93 -13.43 2.95 -4.27
N GLY A 94 -14.31 2.10 -3.74
CA GLY A 94 -15.75 2.32 -3.75
C GLY A 94 -16.15 3.61 -3.04
N SER A 95 -15.63 3.84 -1.84
CA SER A 95 -15.94 5.05 -1.07
C SER A 95 -15.38 6.32 -1.73
N THR A 96 -14.17 6.26 -2.29
CA THR A 96 -13.56 7.37 -3.05
C THR A 96 -14.40 7.73 -4.26
N ILE A 97 -14.78 6.74 -5.07
CA ILE A 97 -15.53 6.95 -6.29
C ILE A 97 -16.94 7.44 -5.99
N PHE A 98 -17.57 6.91 -4.93
CA PHE A 98 -18.86 7.38 -4.45
C PHE A 98 -18.82 8.88 -4.13
N LEU A 99 -17.89 9.29 -3.26
CA LEU A 99 -17.80 10.69 -2.81
C LEU A 99 -17.36 11.61 -3.94
N ALA A 100 -16.36 11.21 -4.74
CA ALA A 100 -15.86 12.02 -5.85
C ALA A 100 -16.92 12.23 -6.92
N THR A 101 -17.68 11.18 -7.24
CA THR A 101 -18.82 11.27 -8.16
C THR A 101 -19.91 12.17 -7.59
N PHE A 102 -20.22 12.04 -6.29
CA PHE A 102 -21.24 12.87 -5.66
C PHE A 102 -20.87 14.35 -5.73
N MET A 103 -19.63 14.67 -5.34
CA MET A 103 -19.07 16.02 -5.38
C MET A 103 -19.09 16.60 -6.79
N LEU A 104 -18.68 15.81 -7.79
CA LEU A 104 -18.71 16.21 -9.19
C LEU A 104 -20.13 16.54 -9.66
N LEU A 105 -21.12 15.70 -9.32
CA LEU A 105 -22.52 15.94 -9.68
C LEU A 105 -23.09 17.18 -8.98
N ASP A 106 -22.76 17.38 -7.70
CA ASP A 106 -23.17 18.55 -6.92
C ASP A 106 -22.59 19.86 -7.49
N MET A 107 -21.32 19.84 -7.89
CA MET A 107 -20.65 20.97 -8.55
C MET A 107 -21.28 21.27 -9.92
N ILE A 108 -21.48 20.26 -10.76
CA ILE A 108 -22.11 20.44 -12.07
C ILE A 108 -23.54 20.99 -11.91
N ASN A 109 -24.30 20.48 -10.94
CA ASN A 109 -25.64 20.96 -10.65
C ASN A 109 -25.66 22.41 -10.14
N SER A 110 -24.65 22.81 -9.36
CA SER A 110 -24.49 24.19 -8.91
C SER A 110 -24.23 25.15 -10.07
N LEU A 111 -23.58 24.70 -11.15
CA LEU A 111 -23.30 25.50 -12.35
C LEU A 111 -24.46 25.48 -13.37
N MET A 112 -25.09 24.33 -13.60
CA MET A 112 -26.07 24.12 -14.68
C MET A 112 -27.53 24.19 -14.24
N GLY A 113 -27.79 24.06 -12.93
CA GLY A 113 -29.14 24.00 -12.36
C GLY A 113 -29.97 22.83 -12.89
N LYS A 114 -31.30 23.03 -13.01
CA LYS A 114 -32.28 21.97 -13.32
C LYS A 114 -32.06 21.25 -14.66
N THR A 115 -31.35 21.85 -15.61
CA THR A 115 -31.08 21.27 -16.93
C THR A 115 -30.26 19.98 -16.85
N MET A 116 -29.41 19.85 -15.83
CA MET A 116 -28.57 18.68 -15.59
C MET A 116 -29.41 17.40 -15.42
N THR A 117 -30.59 17.54 -14.80
CA THR A 117 -31.42 16.39 -14.44
C THR A 117 -31.80 15.55 -15.66
N GLY A 118 -32.01 16.11 -16.85
CA GLY A 118 -32.35 15.34 -18.06
C GLY A 118 -31.25 14.38 -18.51
N TYR A 119 -29.99 14.73 -18.29
CA TYR A 119 -28.82 13.98 -18.76
C TYR A 119 -28.27 12.98 -17.73
N LEU A 120 -28.90 12.87 -16.57
CA LEU A 120 -28.39 12.10 -15.44
C LEU A 120 -28.12 10.60 -15.76
N PRO A 121 -28.95 9.87 -16.52
CA PRO A 121 -28.62 8.50 -16.94
C PRO A 121 -27.39 8.41 -17.84
N ALA A 122 -27.22 9.35 -18.77
CA ALA A 122 -26.05 9.39 -19.67
C ALA A 122 -24.77 9.74 -18.89
N ILE A 123 -24.85 10.67 -17.95
CA ILE A 123 -23.74 11.03 -17.06
C ILE A 123 -23.38 9.83 -16.17
N CYS A 124 -24.36 9.14 -15.60
CA CYS A 124 -24.14 7.92 -14.82
C CYS A 124 -23.44 6.84 -15.64
N ALA A 125 -23.84 6.64 -16.90
CA ALA A 125 -23.20 5.72 -17.83
C ALA A 125 -21.73 6.10 -18.09
N ALA A 126 -21.46 7.37 -18.42
CA ALA A 126 -20.12 7.86 -18.69
C ALA A 126 -19.20 7.68 -17.47
N ILE A 127 -19.66 8.10 -16.29
CA ILE A 127 -18.88 7.98 -15.05
C ILE A 127 -18.66 6.50 -14.71
N SER A 128 -19.71 5.67 -14.75
CA SER A 128 -19.61 4.22 -14.46
C SER A 128 -18.64 3.51 -15.40
N GLY A 129 -18.63 3.86 -16.69
CA GLY A 129 -17.68 3.33 -17.66
C GLY A 129 -16.23 3.74 -17.36
N ILE A 130 -16.00 5.04 -17.13
CA ILE A 130 -14.66 5.56 -16.80
C ILE A 130 -14.12 4.91 -15.53
N VAL A 131 -14.91 4.86 -14.46
CA VAL A 131 -14.45 4.29 -13.19
C VAL A 131 -14.31 2.77 -13.26
N GLY A 132 -15.16 2.08 -14.03
CA GLY A 132 -15.02 0.65 -14.32
C GLY A 132 -13.69 0.34 -15.00
N TYR A 133 -13.37 1.07 -16.08
CA TYR A 133 -12.08 0.98 -16.77
C TYR A 133 -10.90 1.23 -15.82
N LEU A 134 -10.90 2.38 -15.13
CA LEU A 134 -9.79 2.77 -14.27
C LEU A 134 -9.58 1.73 -13.16
N THR A 135 -10.63 1.32 -12.46
CA THR A 135 -10.48 0.35 -11.36
C THR A 135 -10.09 -1.04 -11.83
N PHE A 136 -10.57 -1.48 -13.01
CA PHE A 136 -10.16 -2.75 -13.59
C PHE A 136 -8.67 -2.75 -13.95
N VAL A 137 -8.23 -1.73 -14.71
CA VAL A 137 -6.82 -1.61 -15.14
C VAL A 137 -5.91 -1.47 -13.92
N GLN A 138 -6.30 -0.65 -12.94
CA GLN A 138 -5.54 -0.50 -11.70
C GLN A 138 -5.48 -1.80 -10.91
N ALA A 139 -6.55 -2.61 -10.88
CA ALA A 139 -6.54 -3.91 -10.21
C ALA A 139 -5.61 -4.91 -10.91
N GLU A 140 -5.58 -4.94 -12.25
CA GLU A 140 -4.69 -5.85 -13.00
C GLU A 140 -3.22 -5.41 -12.96
N LEU A 141 -2.96 -4.10 -12.86
CA LEU A 141 -1.62 -3.52 -12.80
C LEU A 141 -1.16 -3.23 -11.37
N MET A 142 -1.95 -3.61 -10.37
CA MET A 142 -1.80 -3.08 -9.02
C MET A 142 -0.42 -3.42 -8.45
N ASN A 143 0.36 -2.35 -8.27
CA ASN A 143 1.56 -2.33 -7.46
C ASN A 143 1.18 -1.66 -6.12
N ALA A 144 1.90 -1.94 -5.03
CA ALA A 144 1.59 -1.39 -3.70
C ALA A 144 1.50 0.17 -3.68
N LYS A 145 2.13 0.82 -4.68
CA LYS A 145 2.13 2.27 -4.95
C LYS A 145 0.75 2.92 -5.05
N THR A 146 -0.25 2.23 -5.58
CA THR A 146 -1.55 2.83 -5.95
C THR A 146 -2.44 3.14 -4.74
N LEU A 147 -2.24 2.39 -3.64
CA LEU A 147 -3.11 2.44 -2.45
C LEU A 147 -2.96 3.73 -1.66
N ALA A 148 -1.72 4.21 -1.64
CA ALA A 148 -1.27 5.38 -0.91
C ALA A 148 -1.78 6.71 -1.49
N SER A 149 -1.87 6.79 -2.82
CA SER A 149 -2.24 8.04 -3.49
C SER A 149 -3.73 8.37 -3.45
N LEU A 150 -4.61 7.40 -3.16
CA LEU A 150 -6.06 7.58 -3.22
C LEU A 150 -6.69 8.07 -1.91
N LEU A 151 -6.07 7.76 -0.78
CA LEU A 151 -6.57 8.11 0.56
C LEU A 151 -6.85 9.62 0.75
N PRO A 152 -6.00 10.56 0.30
CA PRO A 152 -6.32 11.98 0.43
C PRO A 152 -7.49 12.39 -0.45
N PHE A 153 -7.59 11.86 -1.68
CA PHE A 153 -8.72 12.18 -2.56
C PHE A 153 -10.04 11.70 -1.94
N PHE A 154 -10.02 10.53 -1.30
CA PHE A 154 -11.14 10.02 -0.52
C PHE A 154 -11.56 11.00 0.59
N ILE A 155 -10.61 11.41 1.44
CA ILE A 155 -10.92 12.24 2.60
C ILE A 155 -11.31 13.66 2.18
N ILE A 156 -10.56 14.27 1.25
CA ILE A 156 -10.86 15.61 0.72
C ILE A 156 -12.25 15.61 0.12
N SER A 157 -12.55 14.64 -0.74
CA SER A 157 -13.88 14.55 -1.36
C SER A 157 -14.99 14.39 -0.33
N GLY A 158 -14.82 13.54 0.69
CA GLY A 158 -15.83 13.33 1.73
C GLY A 158 -16.05 14.54 2.62
N VAL A 159 -14.98 15.19 3.08
CA VAL A 159 -15.05 16.42 3.87
C VAL A 159 -15.67 17.54 3.07
N SER A 160 -15.22 17.78 1.84
CA SER A 160 -15.74 18.86 0.99
C SER A 160 -17.22 18.65 0.68
N THR A 161 -17.63 17.41 0.39
CA THR A 161 -19.04 17.08 0.16
C THR A 161 -19.88 17.28 1.42
N ALA A 162 -19.38 16.87 2.58
CA ALA A 162 -20.08 17.12 3.84
C ALA A 162 -20.21 18.63 4.11
N GLY A 163 -19.15 19.41 3.83
CA GLY A 163 -19.15 20.87 3.95
C GLY A 163 -20.18 21.53 3.04
N SER A 164 -20.27 21.13 1.76
CA SER A 164 -21.21 21.70 0.79
C SER A 164 -22.66 21.31 1.06
N THR A 165 -22.89 20.12 1.63
CA THR A 165 -24.23 19.60 1.91
C THR A 165 -24.71 19.82 3.34
N SER A 166 -23.90 20.49 4.18
CA SER A 166 -24.23 20.79 5.56
C SER A 166 -25.41 21.77 5.64
N ASP A 167 -26.31 21.53 6.59
CA ASP A 167 -27.43 22.40 6.93
C ASP A 167 -27.09 23.35 8.10
N ASP A 168 -25.83 23.36 8.55
CA ASP A 168 -25.34 24.28 9.58
C ASP A 168 -24.70 25.51 8.95
N PRO A 169 -25.34 26.69 8.92
CA PRO A 169 -24.74 27.89 8.35
C PRO A 169 -23.48 28.37 9.10
N TYR A 170 -23.24 27.87 10.32
CA TYR A 170 -22.12 28.27 11.17
C TYR A 170 -21.09 27.17 11.37
N TRP A 171 -21.11 26.09 10.58
CA TRP A 171 -20.19 24.96 10.74
C TRP A 171 -18.71 25.37 10.69
N ALA A 172 -18.39 26.42 9.93
CA ALA A 172 -17.01 26.87 9.72
C ALA A 172 -16.49 27.83 10.82
N ASN A 173 -17.35 28.28 11.73
CA ASN A 173 -17.02 29.39 12.62
C ASN A 173 -16.12 29.02 13.79
N ASN A 174 -16.26 27.79 14.31
CA ASN A 174 -15.57 27.41 15.53
C ASN A 174 -14.55 26.29 15.25
N ASN A 175 -15.02 25.04 15.13
CA ASN A 175 -14.15 23.88 15.00
C ASN A 175 -14.52 23.09 13.74
N PHE A 176 -13.53 22.48 13.09
CA PHE A 176 -13.72 21.68 11.89
C PHE A 176 -14.60 20.46 12.14
N SER A 177 -14.45 19.85 13.32
CA SER A 177 -15.26 18.72 13.77
C SER A 177 -16.75 19.06 13.97
N GLN A 178 -17.13 20.35 14.01
CA GLN A 178 -18.54 20.75 14.08
C GLN A 178 -19.34 20.22 12.89
N LEU A 179 -18.69 20.04 11.75
CA LEU A 179 -19.27 19.43 10.55
C LEU A 179 -19.83 18.02 10.82
N GLY A 180 -19.24 17.30 11.78
CA GLY A 180 -19.65 15.97 12.21
C GLY A 180 -20.64 15.94 13.38
N ASP A 181 -21.00 17.07 13.99
CA ASP A 181 -21.66 17.06 15.31
C ASP A 181 -23.19 16.91 15.26
N ARG A 182 -23.77 16.75 14.08
CA ARG A 182 -25.22 16.57 13.88
C ARG A 182 -25.59 15.11 13.60
N THR A 183 -26.90 14.84 13.47
CA THR A 183 -27.46 13.55 13.03
C THR A 183 -27.86 13.55 11.55
N THR A 184 -27.39 14.54 10.79
CA THR A 184 -27.75 14.78 9.40
C THR A 184 -27.00 13.85 8.45
N PHE A 185 -27.36 13.90 7.16
CA PHE A 185 -26.64 13.15 6.13
C PHE A 185 -25.19 13.63 5.99
N ALA A 186 -24.96 14.94 5.94
CA ALA A 186 -23.63 15.55 5.86
C ALA A 186 -22.73 15.15 7.03
N ALA A 187 -23.24 15.24 8.27
CA ALA A 187 -22.48 14.85 9.45
C ALA A 187 -22.10 13.36 9.45
N ARG A 188 -23.02 12.48 9.02
CA ARG A 188 -22.72 11.05 8.86
C ARG A 188 -21.69 10.78 7.78
N MET A 189 -21.73 11.53 6.68
CA MET A 189 -20.75 11.42 5.60
C MET A 189 -19.35 11.85 6.07
N PHE A 190 -19.24 12.99 6.75
CA PHE A 190 -17.99 13.47 7.34
C PHE A 190 -17.39 12.43 8.30
N ASN A 191 -18.18 11.99 9.29
CA ASN A 191 -17.73 11.04 10.31
C ASN A 191 -17.33 9.69 9.71
N SER A 192 -18.12 9.15 8.77
CA SER A 192 -17.79 7.89 8.10
C SER A 192 -16.52 8.01 7.26
N THR A 193 -16.28 9.18 6.66
CA THR A 193 -15.06 9.46 5.91
C THR A 193 -13.83 9.45 6.82
N LEU A 194 -13.91 10.07 8.00
CA LEU A 194 -12.82 10.02 8.99
C LEU A 194 -12.59 8.61 9.53
N MET A 195 -13.65 7.86 9.85
CA MET A 195 -13.54 6.47 10.29
C MET A 195 -12.85 5.59 9.24
N LEU A 196 -13.34 5.59 8.00
CA LEU A 196 -12.73 4.82 6.93
C LEU A 196 -11.30 5.31 6.65
N GLY A 197 -11.05 6.61 6.68
CA GLY A 197 -9.73 7.20 6.51
C GLY A 197 -8.74 6.68 7.54
N GLY A 198 -9.13 6.64 8.82
CA GLY A 198 -8.32 6.11 9.91
C GLY A 198 -7.99 4.63 9.75
N ILE A 199 -8.98 3.80 9.37
CA ILE A 199 -8.75 2.38 9.04
C ILE A 199 -7.73 2.24 7.93
N CYS A 200 -7.84 3.06 6.88
CA CYS A 200 -6.92 3.01 5.74
C CYS A 200 -5.50 3.42 6.13
N ILE A 201 -5.35 4.45 6.97
CA ILE A 201 -4.04 4.85 7.52
C ILE A 201 -3.41 3.69 8.28
N VAL A 202 -4.16 2.98 9.14
CA VAL A 202 -3.65 1.82 9.89
C VAL A 202 -3.18 0.70 8.94
N ILE A 203 -4.00 0.33 7.96
CA ILE A 203 -3.67 -0.72 7.00
C ILE A 203 -2.43 -0.37 6.17
N ILE A 204 -2.38 0.85 5.63
CA ILE A 204 -1.24 1.31 4.82
C ILE A 204 0.02 1.39 5.68
N SER A 205 -0.10 1.84 6.94
CA SER A 205 1.04 1.89 7.87
C SER A 205 1.61 0.50 8.14
N TYR A 206 0.76 -0.52 8.32
CA TYR A 206 1.23 -1.90 8.45
C TYR A 206 2.04 -2.37 7.24
N PHE A 207 1.55 -2.09 6.02
CA PHE A 207 2.28 -2.42 4.80
C PHE A 207 3.60 -1.64 4.72
N ALA A 208 3.58 -0.35 5.05
CA ALA A 208 4.77 0.48 5.02
C ALA A 208 5.88 0.01 5.96
N ILE A 209 5.50 -0.36 7.18
CA ILE A 209 6.43 -0.94 8.15
C ILE A 209 6.95 -2.30 7.68
N SER A 210 6.09 -3.14 7.09
CA SER A 210 6.49 -4.45 6.57
C SER A 210 7.56 -4.32 5.46
N GLU A 211 7.41 -3.34 4.57
CA GLU A 211 8.39 -3.07 3.51
C GLU A 211 9.71 -2.49 4.04
N LEU A 212 9.66 -1.59 5.02
CA LEU A 212 10.87 -1.10 5.70
C LEU A 212 11.67 -2.25 6.35
N VAL A 213 10.98 -3.17 7.01
CA VAL A 213 11.61 -4.36 7.63
C VAL A 213 12.16 -5.31 6.57
N ALA A 214 11.43 -5.53 5.48
CA ALA A 214 11.89 -6.37 4.37
C ALA A 214 13.16 -5.79 3.72
N ASN A 215 13.18 -4.48 3.48
CA ASN A 215 14.34 -3.77 2.95
C ASN A 215 15.56 -3.88 3.86
N TYR A 216 15.38 -3.64 5.16
CA TYR A 216 16.48 -3.76 6.11
C TYR A 216 17.07 -5.18 6.17
N ARG A 217 16.21 -6.22 6.17
CA ARG A 217 16.66 -7.62 6.18
C ARG A 217 17.44 -7.98 4.92
N GLN A 218 17.02 -7.49 3.76
CA GLN A 218 17.73 -7.71 2.49
C GLN A 218 19.09 -7.03 2.51
N ARG A 219 19.14 -5.77 2.95
CA ARG A 219 20.39 -5.01 3.09
C ARG A 219 21.41 -5.73 3.97
N LEU A 220 20.98 -6.32 5.09
CA LEU A 220 21.85 -7.11 5.97
C LEU A 220 22.34 -8.42 5.33
N ARG A 221 21.52 -9.08 4.48
CA ARG A 221 21.91 -10.33 3.81
C ARG A 221 23.01 -10.13 2.78
N TRP A 222 23.00 -9.00 2.08
CA TRP A 222 23.91 -8.78 0.94
C TRP A 222 25.08 -7.85 1.27
N HIS A 223 24.94 -6.97 2.26
CA HIS A 223 26.01 -6.07 2.70
C HIS A 223 26.55 -6.45 4.09
N GLY A 224 26.44 -7.74 4.45
CA GLY A 224 26.82 -8.28 5.75
C GLY A 224 28.31 -8.24 6.08
N ASP A 225 29.18 -8.02 5.08
CA ASP A 225 30.60 -7.80 5.30
C ASP A 225 30.94 -6.30 5.33
N GLU A 226 31.26 -5.85 6.53
CA GLU A 226 31.81 -4.53 6.83
C GLU A 226 33.04 -4.27 5.95
N THR A 227 33.03 -3.20 5.14
CA THR A 227 34.17 -2.28 4.86
C THR A 227 33.98 -1.41 3.62
N LYS A 228 33.11 -1.74 2.65
CA LYS A 228 33.11 -1.00 1.36
C LYS A 228 32.11 0.15 1.22
N LEU A 229 31.12 0.30 2.12
CA LEU A 229 30.06 1.32 2.01
C LEU A 229 29.82 2.18 3.28
N GLY A 230 30.61 2.01 4.34
CA GLY A 230 30.50 2.82 5.57
C GLY A 230 29.17 2.68 6.33
N ALA A 231 28.39 1.63 6.07
CA ALA A 231 26.98 1.59 6.46
C ALA A 231 26.60 0.24 7.08
N GLY A 232 27.14 -0.04 8.27
CA GLY A 232 26.84 -1.22 9.08
C GLY A 232 25.38 -1.28 9.57
N PRO A 233 25.04 -2.26 10.45
CA PRO A 233 23.70 -2.43 10.98
C PRO A 233 23.17 -1.15 11.63
N ILE A 234 21.96 -0.72 11.26
CA ILE A 234 21.31 0.44 11.89
C ILE A 234 21.12 0.14 13.39
N PRO A 235 21.65 0.98 14.30
CA PRO A 235 21.52 0.73 15.73
C PRO A 235 20.05 0.84 16.17
N HIS A 236 19.61 -0.08 17.02
CA HIS A 236 18.24 -0.14 17.55
C HIS A 236 17.12 -0.16 16.48
N PHE A 237 17.38 -0.72 15.28
CA PHE A 237 16.40 -0.77 14.19
C PHE A 237 15.01 -1.26 14.65
N VAL A 238 14.96 -2.36 15.41
CA VAL A 238 13.70 -2.95 15.90
C VAL A 238 12.90 -1.96 16.76
N ALA A 239 13.56 -1.28 17.71
CA ALA A 239 12.90 -0.33 18.60
C ALA A 239 12.39 0.90 17.84
N ARG A 240 13.19 1.42 16.91
CA ARG A 240 12.82 2.58 16.07
C ARG A 240 11.63 2.26 15.17
N THR A 241 11.66 1.12 14.49
CA THR A 241 10.56 0.67 13.64
C THR A 241 9.30 0.35 14.43
N ALA A 242 9.43 -0.22 15.64
CA ALA A 242 8.30 -0.43 16.54
C ALA A 242 7.66 0.89 16.95
N LEU A 243 8.47 1.89 17.35
CA LEU A 243 7.95 3.21 17.71
C LEU A 243 7.29 3.92 16.52
N LEU A 244 7.89 3.85 15.33
CA LEU A 244 7.29 4.36 14.10
C LEU A 244 5.93 3.71 13.83
N SER A 245 5.85 2.38 13.96
CA SER A 245 4.61 1.62 13.79
C SER A 245 3.55 2.06 14.79
N ILE A 246 3.92 2.29 16.05
CA ILE A 246 3.00 2.76 17.10
C ILE A 246 2.47 4.15 16.75
N LEU A 247 3.34 5.11 16.42
CA LEU A 247 2.93 6.47 16.09
C LEU A 247 2.01 6.53 14.86
N LEU A 248 2.35 5.80 13.79
CA LEU A 248 1.52 5.72 12.59
C LEU A 248 0.15 5.05 12.85
N THR A 249 0.15 4.01 13.69
CA THR A 249 -1.10 3.32 14.06
C THR A 249 -1.97 4.21 14.95
N LEU A 250 -1.36 4.91 15.91
CA LEU A 250 -2.06 5.87 16.77
C LEU A 250 -2.69 6.99 15.95
N ALA A 251 -1.98 7.55 14.97
CA ALA A 251 -2.54 8.57 14.08
C ALA A 251 -3.79 8.06 13.33
N GLY A 252 -3.77 6.81 12.84
CA GLY A 252 -4.94 6.20 12.22
C GLY A 252 -6.10 5.94 13.20
N ILE A 253 -5.80 5.49 14.42
CA ILE A 253 -6.79 5.30 15.49
C ILE A 253 -7.41 6.63 15.92
N GLU A 254 -6.62 7.69 16.03
CA GLU A 254 -7.09 9.03 16.37
C GLU A 254 -8.00 9.59 15.28
N PHE A 255 -7.63 9.44 14.01
CA PHE A 255 -8.48 9.82 12.88
C PHE A 255 -9.82 9.06 12.89
N PHE A 256 -9.77 7.75 13.19
CA PHE A 256 -10.97 6.94 13.38
C PHE A 256 -11.82 7.40 14.58
N GLY A 257 -11.16 7.72 15.69
CA GLY A 257 -11.78 8.19 16.92
C GLY A 257 -12.51 9.52 16.76
N ILE A 258 -11.94 10.47 16.00
CA ILE A 258 -12.59 11.76 15.67
C ILE A 258 -13.93 11.53 14.96
N GLY A 259 -13.98 10.60 14.00
CA GLY A 259 -15.22 10.27 13.29
C GLY A 259 -16.20 9.43 14.11
N MET A 260 -15.71 8.52 14.95
CA MET A 260 -16.54 7.64 15.77
C MET A 260 -17.24 8.40 16.92
N PHE A 261 -16.51 9.26 17.62
CA PHE A 261 -17.00 9.98 18.79
C PHE A 261 -17.36 11.40 18.42
N ARG A 262 -18.65 11.68 18.26
CA ARG A 262 -19.17 13.05 18.08
C ARG A 262 -18.95 13.88 19.34
N TYR A 263 -18.76 15.18 19.17
CA TYR A 263 -18.57 16.12 20.28
C TYR A 263 -19.78 16.10 21.22
N THR A 264 -20.98 16.06 20.65
CA THR A 264 -22.26 15.88 21.33
C THR A 264 -22.76 14.47 21.04
N PRO A 265 -22.76 13.54 22.01
CA PRO A 265 -22.70 13.72 23.46
C PRO A 265 -21.33 13.41 24.11
N HIS A 266 -20.25 13.15 23.35
CA HIS A 266 -18.98 12.66 23.91
C HIS A 266 -17.82 13.68 23.79
N PRO A 267 -17.88 14.84 24.46
CA PRO A 267 -16.93 15.93 24.25
C PRO A 267 -15.52 15.56 24.73
N ILE A 268 -15.42 14.77 25.80
CA ILE A 268 -14.13 14.33 26.34
C ILE A 268 -13.43 13.38 25.36
N LEU A 269 -14.13 12.32 24.92
CA LEU A 269 -13.54 11.34 24.00
C LEU A 269 -13.16 12.00 22.67
N HIS A 270 -14.06 12.82 22.11
CA HIS A 270 -13.78 13.57 20.89
C HIS A 270 -12.52 14.44 21.03
N ASN A 271 -12.45 15.26 22.09
CA ASN A 271 -11.32 16.16 22.30
C ASN A 271 -10.01 15.41 22.56
N VAL A 272 -10.04 14.24 23.21
CA VAL A 272 -8.85 13.41 23.39
C VAL A 272 -8.28 13.04 22.03
N PHE A 273 -9.08 12.50 21.11
CA PHE A 273 -8.60 12.13 19.77
C PHE A 273 -8.24 13.36 18.92
N ALA A 274 -9.08 14.39 18.89
CA ALA A 274 -8.85 15.58 18.07
C ALA A 274 -7.60 16.37 18.49
N ARG A 275 -7.36 16.53 19.80
CA ARG A 275 -6.20 17.29 20.31
C ARG A 275 -4.91 16.47 20.38
N SER A 276 -5.00 15.14 20.54
CA SER A 276 -3.81 14.27 20.53
C SER A 276 -3.23 14.11 19.13
N LEU A 277 -4.07 14.10 18.08
CA LEU A 277 -3.64 13.91 16.70
C LEU A 277 -2.52 14.88 16.26
N PRO A 278 -2.65 16.21 16.42
CA PRO A 278 -1.53 17.13 16.15
C PRO A 278 -0.27 16.83 16.96
N GLY A 279 -0.43 16.37 18.22
CA GLY A 279 0.69 16.03 19.09
C GLY A 279 1.44 14.78 18.64
N VAL A 280 0.72 13.67 18.38
CA VAL A 280 1.30 12.44 17.84
C VAL A 280 1.95 12.70 16.50
N MET A 281 1.31 13.50 15.65
CA MET A 281 1.86 13.88 14.36
C MET A 281 3.10 14.76 14.48
N GLY A 282 3.11 15.75 15.36
CA GLY A 282 4.29 16.58 15.62
C GLY A 282 5.48 15.74 16.10
N ILE A 283 5.25 14.80 17.01
CA ILE A 283 6.28 13.86 17.49
C ILE A 283 6.79 12.99 16.34
N LEU A 284 5.89 12.42 15.53
CA LEU A 284 6.24 11.58 14.38
C LEU A 284 7.11 12.35 13.36
N LEU A 285 6.72 13.56 13.01
CA LEU A 285 7.41 14.39 12.02
C LEU A 285 8.80 14.82 12.52
N LEU A 286 8.91 15.28 13.76
CA LEU A 286 10.19 15.68 14.37
C LEU A 286 11.15 14.49 14.55
N ALA A 287 10.62 13.35 15.00
CA ALA A 287 11.42 12.16 15.25
C ALA A 287 11.72 11.36 13.98
N LEU A 288 11.14 11.72 12.83
CA LEU A 288 11.23 10.95 11.59
C LEU A 288 12.67 10.64 11.15
N PRO A 289 13.64 11.59 11.17
CA PRO A 289 15.03 11.31 10.79
C PRO A 289 15.68 10.23 11.67
N TRP A 290 15.26 10.14 12.93
CA TRP A 290 15.75 9.14 13.87
C TRP A 290 15.00 7.81 13.75
N LEU A 291 13.67 7.86 13.59
CA LEU A 291 12.78 6.70 13.48
C LEU A 291 13.02 5.89 12.20
N ALA A 292 13.20 6.58 11.07
CA ALA A 292 13.29 5.97 9.75
C ALA A 292 14.44 6.55 8.93
N PRO A 293 15.72 6.34 9.33
CA PRO A 293 16.89 6.95 8.68
C PRO A 293 17.10 6.50 7.23
N GLN A 294 16.32 5.53 6.74
CA GLN A 294 16.38 4.99 5.38
C GLN A 294 15.63 5.86 4.36
N LEU A 295 14.83 6.84 4.81
CA LEU A 295 14.08 7.73 3.93
C LEU A 295 14.97 8.80 3.30
N SER A 296 14.51 9.36 2.18
CA SER A 296 15.21 10.46 1.52
C SER A 296 15.23 11.72 2.38
N LYS A 297 16.33 12.48 2.33
CA LYS A 297 16.48 13.74 3.08
C LYS A 297 15.38 14.76 2.78
N ALA A 298 14.83 14.72 1.57
CA ALA A 298 13.71 15.57 1.16
C ALA A 298 12.46 15.34 2.03
N VAL A 299 12.18 14.11 2.45
CA VAL A 299 11.04 13.81 3.33
C VAL A 299 11.22 14.45 4.70
N TYR A 300 12.44 14.48 5.23
CA TYR A 300 12.73 15.14 6.51
C TYR A 300 12.47 16.66 6.40
N VAL A 301 12.99 17.30 5.35
CA VAL A 301 12.75 18.73 5.10
C VAL A 301 11.26 19.05 4.95
N ILE A 302 10.51 18.22 4.22
CA ILE A 302 9.05 18.39 4.09
C ILE A 302 8.35 18.21 5.45
N SER A 303 8.85 17.31 6.31
CA SER A 303 8.31 17.08 7.66
C SER A 303 8.56 18.27 8.58
N ASP A 304 9.76 18.84 8.55
CA ASP A 304 10.11 20.04 9.32
C ASP A 304 9.31 21.26 8.84
N LEU A 305 9.18 21.42 7.51
CA LEU A 305 8.37 22.48 6.92
C LEU A 305 6.90 22.34 7.31
N ALA A 306 6.35 21.12 7.29
CA ALA A 306 4.99 20.83 7.73
C ALA A 306 4.73 21.32 9.17
N ILE A 307 5.66 21.07 10.09
CA ILE A 307 5.57 21.52 11.48
C ILE A 307 5.60 23.05 11.56
N VAL A 308 6.55 23.70 10.87
CA VAL A 308 6.71 25.15 10.89
C VAL A 308 5.45 25.85 10.36
N VAL A 309 4.88 25.36 9.26
CA VAL A 309 3.67 25.94 8.68
C VAL A 309 2.47 25.72 9.60
N CYS A 310 2.30 24.53 10.18
CA CYS A 310 1.24 24.28 11.17
C CYS A 310 1.38 25.18 12.40
N ALA A 311 2.58 25.34 12.94
CA ALA A 311 2.85 26.22 14.07
C ALA A 311 2.51 27.68 13.73
N TYR A 312 2.90 28.16 12.55
CA TYR A 312 2.55 29.49 12.07
C TYR A 312 1.03 29.70 11.98
N THR A 313 0.29 28.76 11.39
CA THR A 313 -1.18 28.85 11.33
C THR A 313 -1.84 28.79 12.72
N GLY A 314 -1.23 28.05 13.66
CA GLY A 314 -1.68 28.00 15.05
C GLY A 314 -1.48 29.33 15.78
N ILE A 315 -0.38 30.05 15.52
CA ILE A 315 -0.13 31.39 16.09
C ILE A 315 -1.18 32.38 15.59
N ILE A 316 -1.45 32.42 14.28
CA ILE A 316 -2.50 33.30 13.70
C ILE A 316 -3.86 33.05 14.38
N TRP A 317 -4.19 31.79 14.65
CA TRP A 317 -5.41 31.45 15.38
C TRP A 317 -5.40 31.95 16.83
N LEU A 318 -4.28 31.83 17.54
CA LEU A 318 -4.15 32.34 18.92
C LEU A 318 -4.27 33.87 18.99
N GLU A 319 -3.89 34.59 17.93
CA GLU A 319 -4.07 36.04 17.79
C GLU A 319 -5.53 36.43 17.51
N GLY A 320 -6.40 35.46 17.22
CA GLY A 320 -7.83 35.68 16.95
C GLY A 320 -8.14 36.10 15.52
N GLU A 321 -7.15 36.08 14.62
CA GLU A 321 -7.32 36.49 13.21
C GLU A 321 -7.90 35.37 12.33
N ASN A 322 -7.99 34.13 12.85
CA ASN A 322 -8.46 32.97 12.12
C ASN A 322 -9.33 32.04 12.98
N THR A 323 -10.12 31.17 12.38
CA THR A 323 -10.93 30.16 13.09
C THR A 323 -10.15 28.88 13.33
N LEU A 324 -10.49 28.13 14.39
CA LEU A 324 -9.87 26.82 14.62
C LEU A 324 -10.20 25.84 13.49
N THR A 325 -11.41 25.95 12.91
CA THR A 325 -11.80 25.24 11.68
C THR A 325 -10.76 25.34 10.58
N ASN A 326 -10.28 26.54 10.27
CA ASN A 326 -9.33 26.74 9.17
C ASN A 326 -7.98 26.10 9.49
N VAL A 327 -7.52 26.21 10.74
CA VAL A 327 -6.26 25.59 11.18
C VAL A 327 -6.36 24.06 11.16
N GLU A 328 -7.44 23.49 11.68
CA GLU A 328 -7.69 22.05 11.71
C GLU A 328 -7.83 21.48 10.29
N ALA A 329 -8.58 22.14 9.41
CA ALA A 329 -8.72 21.75 8.01
C ALA A 329 -7.37 21.77 7.28
N PHE A 330 -6.60 22.84 7.46
CA PHE A 330 -5.30 23.00 6.83
C PHE A 330 -4.29 21.97 7.35
N ALA A 331 -4.19 21.79 8.67
CA ALA A 331 -3.33 20.78 9.29
C ALA A 331 -3.72 19.36 8.84
N GLY A 332 -5.02 19.06 8.75
CA GLY A 332 -5.53 17.80 8.23
C GLY A 332 -5.11 17.54 6.77
N LEU A 333 -5.27 18.54 5.89
CA LEU A 333 -4.83 18.45 4.49
C LEU A 333 -3.32 18.24 4.36
N LEU A 334 -2.56 18.99 5.15
CA LEU A 334 -1.10 18.92 5.15
C LEU A 334 -0.62 17.56 5.66
N PHE A 335 -1.25 17.02 6.72
CA PHE A 335 -0.98 15.67 7.22
C PHE A 335 -1.28 14.60 6.17
N LEU A 336 -2.43 14.68 5.50
CA LEU A 336 -2.80 13.73 4.45
C LEU A 336 -1.84 13.81 3.26
N GLY A 337 -1.46 15.03 2.85
CA GLY A 337 -0.46 15.25 1.82
C GLY A 337 0.89 14.65 2.19
N TRP A 338 1.35 14.88 3.44
CA TRP A 338 2.56 14.26 3.95
C TRP A 338 2.50 12.74 3.94
N PHE A 339 1.36 12.14 4.33
CA PHE A 339 1.18 10.69 4.33
C PHE A 339 1.32 10.09 2.93
N VAL A 340 0.87 10.79 1.88
CA VAL A 340 1.12 10.39 0.48
C VAL A 340 2.60 10.37 0.16
N VAL A 341 3.32 11.44 0.50
CA VAL A 341 4.76 11.54 0.23
C VAL A 341 5.49 10.39 0.94
N PHE A 342 5.19 10.18 2.22
CA PHE A 342 5.77 9.11 3.02
C PHE A 342 5.54 7.73 2.38
N THR A 343 4.30 7.39 2.08
CA THR A 343 3.94 6.09 1.53
C THR A 343 4.46 5.86 0.10
N ARG A 344 4.53 6.91 -0.73
CA ARG A 344 5.18 6.84 -2.05
C ARG A 344 6.68 6.58 -1.93
N GLN A 345 7.35 7.10 -0.91
CA GLN A 345 8.77 6.86 -0.66
C GLN A 345 9.02 5.40 -0.25
N ILE A 346 8.17 4.85 0.62
CA ILE A 346 8.22 3.42 0.93
C ILE A 346 8.05 2.56 -0.33
N ALA A 347 7.08 2.90 -1.18
CA ALA A 347 6.82 2.14 -2.38
C ALA A 347 7.94 2.30 -3.44
N ALA A 348 8.70 3.40 -3.41
CA ALA A 348 9.93 3.54 -4.17
C ALA A 348 11.01 2.58 -3.63
N ILE A 349 11.23 2.57 -2.31
CA ILE A 349 12.16 1.64 -1.63
C ILE A 349 11.83 0.18 -1.97
N GLU A 350 10.56 -0.21 -1.95
CA GLU A 350 10.14 -1.56 -2.36
C GLU A 350 10.52 -1.88 -3.81
N THR A 351 10.39 -0.92 -4.72
CA THR A 351 10.71 -1.14 -6.15
C THR A 351 12.19 -1.31 -6.37
N ASP A 352 13.00 -0.44 -5.74
CA ASP A 352 14.46 -0.53 -5.80
C ASP A 352 14.91 -1.88 -5.22
N ARG A 353 14.31 -2.28 -4.09
CA ARG A 353 14.54 -3.57 -3.44
C ARG A 353 14.24 -4.76 -4.37
N ILE A 354 13.12 -4.74 -5.09
CA ILE A 354 12.74 -5.80 -6.05
C ILE A 354 13.69 -5.80 -7.25
N GLN A 355 14.07 -4.62 -7.74
CA GLN A 355 15.01 -4.50 -8.85
C GLN A 355 16.38 -5.09 -8.50
N ASP A 356 16.90 -4.79 -7.31
CA ASP A 356 18.16 -5.37 -6.83
C ASP A 356 18.06 -6.90 -6.69
N GLN A 357 16.92 -7.45 -6.22
CA GLN A 357 16.70 -8.90 -6.17
C GLN A 357 16.76 -9.56 -7.54
N LEU A 358 16.21 -8.91 -8.57
CA LEU A 358 16.24 -9.43 -9.93
C LEU A 358 17.64 -9.39 -10.53
N LEU A 359 18.38 -8.29 -10.31
CA LEU A 359 19.77 -8.17 -10.74
C LEU A 359 20.65 -9.26 -10.10
N HIS A 360 20.55 -9.45 -8.79
CA HIS A 360 21.29 -10.51 -8.10
C HIS A 360 20.94 -11.91 -8.60
N ALA A 361 19.66 -12.20 -8.83
CA ALA A 361 19.25 -13.48 -9.39
C ALA A 361 19.79 -13.72 -10.81
N GLN A 362 19.87 -12.66 -11.64
CA GLN A 362 20.49 -12.75 -12.97
C GLN A 362 22.00 -13.02 -12.87
N PHE A 363 22.69 -12.35 -11.95
CA PHE A 363 24.12 -12.62 -11.70
C PHE A 363 24.36 -14.04 -11.20
N ASP A 364 23.56 -14.55 -10.28
CA ASP A 364 23.71 -15.91 -9.76
C ASP A 364 23.52 -16.96 -10.86
N VAL A 365 22.54 -16.76 -11.76
CA VAL A 365 22.33 -17.64 -12.92
C VAL A 365 23.52 -17.57 -13.88
N ALA A 366 23.97 -16.36 -14.24
CA ALA A 366 25.12 -16.18 -15.13
C ALA A 366 26.43 -16.76 -14.55
N ALA A 367 26.61 -16.68 -13.23
CA ALA A 367 27.77 -17.27 -12.55
C ALA A 367 27.69 -18.80 -12.48
N SER A 368 26.48 -19.38 -12.44
CA SER A 368 26.29 -20.84 -12.39
C SER A 368 26.49 -21.54 -13.74
N ASP A 369 26.28 -20.84 -14.85
CA ASP A 369 26.40 -21.42 -16.21
C ASP A 369 27.83 -21.38 -16.77
N ASN A 370 28.83 -20.87 -16.05
CA ASN A 370 30.24 -20.79 -16.47
C ASN A 370 30.51 -20.07 -17.81
N ASP A 371 29.53 -19.35 -18.37
CA ASP A 371 29.71 -18.51 -19.56
C ASP A 371 30.39 -17.19 -19.19
N ALA A 372 31.72 -17.19 -19.21
CA ALA A 372 32.54 -16.00 -18.98
C ALA A 372 32.24 -14.84 -19.96
N ASP A 373 31.64 -15.14 -21.13
CA ASP A 373 31.19 -14.13 -22.11
C ASP A 373 29.85 -13.47 -21.75
N ALA A 374 28.98 -14.14 -20.97
CA ALA A 374 27.73 -13.54 -20.46
C ALA A 374 28.00 -12.52 -19.35
N MET A 375 29.06 -12.73 -18.56
CA MET A 375 29.47 -11.82 -17.48
C MET A 375 29.96 -10.44 -18.01
N ARG A 376 30.39 -10.37 -19.28
CA ARG A 376 30.85 -9.15 -19.95
C ARG A 376 29.74 -8.30 -20.57
N THR A 377 28.54 -8.86 -20.71
CA THR A 377 27.42 -8.25 -21.45
C THR A 377 26.22 -7.91 -20.59
N VAL A 378 26.29 -8.07 -19.26
CA VAL A 378 25.20 -7.67 -18.35
C VAL A 378 24.91 -6.18 -18.55
N PRO A 379 23.80 -5.81 -19.21
CA PRO A 379 23.51 -4.41 -19.47
C PRO A 379 23.09 -3.81 -18.13
N ILE A 380 23.70 -2.69 -17.73
CA ILE A 380 23.16 -1.85 -16.66
C ILE A 380 21.76 -1.42 -17.14
N PRO A 381 20.66 -1.90 -16.53
CA PRO A 381 19.34 -1.60 -17.05
C PRO A 381 18.94 -0.21 -16.58
N VAL A 382 19.18 0.79 -17.44
CA VAL A 382 18.47 2.06 -17.37
C VAL A 382 17.04 1.80 -17.86
N ASN A 383 16.09 1.76 -16.94
CA ASN A 383 14.65 1.51 -17.17
C ASN A 383 14.29 0.16 -17.81
N VAL A 384 14.26 -0.92 -17.02
CA VAL A 384 13.50 -2.12 -17.41
C VAL A 384 12.11 -2.03 -16.79
N PRO A 385 11.03 -1.90 -17.60
CA PRO A 385 9.68 -2.12 -17.08
C PRO A 385 9.59 -3.59 -16.65
N VAL A 386 9.22 -3.81 -15.38
CA VAL A 386 9.07 -5.14 -14.76
C VAL A 386 8.19 -6.03 -15.63
N THR A 387 8.83 -6.82 -16.48
CA THR A 387 8.24 -7.88 -17.28
C THR A 387 8.83 -9.16 -16.75
N ARG A 388 8.02 -9.88 -15.97
CA ARG A 388 8.36 -11.19 -15.45
C ARG A 388 8.39 -12.15 -16.64
N GLN A 389 9.58 -12.44 -17.17
CA GLN A 389 9.73 -13.45 -18.21
C GLN A 389 9.34 -14.82 -17.67
N SER A 390 8.55 -15.52 -18.47
CA SER A 390 8.10 -16.89 -18.24
C SER A 390 9.29 -17.83 -18.43
N ARG A 391 9.50 -18.75 -17.49
CA ARG A 391 10.53 -19.81 -17.57
C ARG A 391 10.31 -20.77 -18.76
N ASN A 392 9.22 -20.66 -19.50
CA ASN A 392 8.89 -21.54 -20.61
C ASN A 392 9.41 -21.07 -21.98
N ASP A 393 10.05 -19.89 -22.07
CA ASP A 393 10.55 -19.36 -23.35
C ASP A 393 12.01 -19.73 -23.64
N VAL A 394 12.69 -20.45 -22.73
CA VAL A 394 14.10 -20.85 -22.87
C VAL A 394 14.27 -22.19 -23.61
N ASP A 395 13.23 -23.02 -23.70
CA ASP A 395 13.32 -24.36 -24.30
C ASP A 395 12.97 -24.40 -25.81
N ALA A 396 12.92 -23.25 -26.49
CA ALA A 396 12.48 -23.16 -27.89
C ALA A 396 13.59 -22.85 -28.91
N ALA A 397 14.85 -23.13 -28.58
CA ALA A 397 15.96 -22.98 -29.53
C ALA A 397 16.91 -24.19 -29.47
N GLU A 398 16.55 -25.28 -30.15
CA GLU A 398 17.53 -26.26 -30.63
C GLU A 398 17.75 -26.09 -32.14
N PRO A 399 19.01 -26.08 -32.62
CA PRO A 399 19.33 -26.05 -34.03
C PRO A 399 19.30 -27.47 -34.63
N GLY A 400 18.62 -27.62 -35.77
CA GLY A 400 18.51 -28.89 -36.48
C GLY A 400 19.77 -29.28 -37.26
N MET A 401 20.06 -30.58 -37.30
CA MET A 401 20.46 -31.36 -38.49
C MET A 401 20.53 -32.87 -38.15
N PRO A 402 20.44 -33.76 -39.17
CA PRO A 402 19.75 -35.04 -39.02
C PRO A 402 20.64 -36.26 -38.71
N VAL A 403 20.00 -37.27 -38.13
CA VAL A 403 20.47 -38.64 -37.89
C VAL A 403 20.53 -39.43 -39.21
N VAL A 404 21.66 -40.08 -39.51
CA VAL A 404 21.75 -41.45 -40.07
C VAL A 404 23.12 -42.06 -39.73
N ALA A 405 23.16 -43.19 -39.02
CA ALA A 405 23.81 -44.44 -39.44
C ALA A 405 24.04 -45.41 -38.26
N SER A 406 23.56 -46.63 -38.50
CA SER A 406 23.59 -47.87 -37.72
C SER A 406 24.96 -48.56 -37.62
N ALA A 407 25.01 -49.57 -36.72
CA ALA A 407 25.95 -50.71 -36.56
C ALA A 407 26.82 -50.58 -35.29
N ASP A 408 27.15 -51.59 -34.48
CA ASP A 408 26.84 -53.03 -34.35
C ASP A 408 27.59 -53.49 -33.06
N ARG A 409 27.17 -54.61 -32.44
CA ARG A 409 27.90 -55.46 -31.44
C ARG A 409 28.24 -54.90 -30.04
N THR A 410 28.35 -55.65 -28.94
CA THR A 410 28.06 -57.03 -28.45
C THR A 410 28.51 -57.05 -26.97
N ALA A 411 27.94 -57.97 -26.15
CA ALA A 411 28.58 -58.62 -24.97
C ALA A 411 28.84 -57.74 -23.72
N ASP A 412 28.76 -58.17 -22.46
CA ASP A 412 28.36 -59.41 -21.76
C ASP A 412 28.51 -59.09 -20.24
N GLY A 413 27.95 -59.90 -19.34
CA GLY A 413 28.56 -60.11 -18.01
C GLY A 413 27.96 -59.42 -16.74
N THR A 414 26.98 -60.11 -16.15
CA THR A 414 26.84 -60.50 -14.71
C THR A 414 27.71 -59.89 -13.58
N THR A 415 27.06 -59.59 -12.43
CA THR A 415 27.32 -60.00 -11.01
C THR A 415 26.84 -58.90 -10.04
N SER A 416 25.76 -59.06 -9.25
CA SER A 416 25.52 -59.81 -7.98
C SER A 416 26.09 -59.19 -6.69
N ASN A 417 25.17 -58.98 -5.73
CA ASN A 417 25.27 -59.07 -4.25
C ASN A 417 25.66 -57.82 -3.43
N THR A 418 24.69 -57.27 -2.66
CA THR A 418 24.48 -57.38 -1.17
C THR A 418 25.29 -56.33 -0.40
N SER A 419 24.87 -55.66 0.67
CA SER A 419 23.71 -55.56 1.58
C SER A 419 24.02 -54.30 2.44
N ASP A 420 23.11 -53.46 2.90
CA ASP A 420 22.37 -53.57 4.17
C ASP A 420 21.91 -52.16 4.61
N ALA A 421 20.97 -52.16 5.56
CA ALA A 421 20.55 -51.07 6.46
C ALA A 421 19.35 -50.19 6.05
N GLU A 422 18.17 -50.78 6.27
CA GLU A 422 17.18 -50.37 7.29
C GLU A 422 16.85 -48.88 7.58
N HIS A 423 15.54 -48.73 7.82
CA HIS A 423 14.87 -47.81 8.76
C HIS A 423 14.20 -46.51 8.27
N GLN A 424 12.87 -46.67 8.10
CA GLN A 424 11.81 -45.89 8.77
C GLN A 424 11.61 -44.41 8.41
N ALA A 425 10.66 -44.21 7.51
CA ALA A 425 9.85 -43.00 7.42
C ALA A 425 8.92 -42.87 8.65
N ARG A 426 9.08 -41.80 9.45
CA ARG A 426 8.01 -41.22 10.27
C ARG A 426 8.24 -39.73 10.55
N SER A 427 7.26 -38.93 10.12
CA SER A 427 6.83 -37.62 10.63
C SER A 427 7.87 -36.55 10.96
N ARG A 428 8.00 -35.54 10.09
CA ARG A 428 8.52 -34.21 10.48
C ARG A 428 7.40 -33.18 10.48
N ARG A 429 7.09 -32.66 11.68
CA ARG A 429 6.30 -31.44 11.91
C ARG A 429 7.12 -30.20 11.49
N PRO A 430 6.51 -29.13 10.98
CA PRO A 430 7.22 -27.92 10.59
C PRO A 430 7.60 -27.05 11.81
N HIS A 431 8.88 -26.75 11.95
CA HIS A 431 9.43 -25.82 12.94
C HIS A 431 9.25 -24.37 12.46
N TRP A 432 8.36 -23.62 13.12
CA TRP A 432 8.40 -22.16 13.17
C TRP A 432 8.00 -21.75 14.59
N LEU A 433 8.71 -20.75 15.14
CA LEU A 433 8.80 -20.35 16.55
C LEU A 433 9.87 -21.09 17.36
N LEU A 434 11.10 -20.56 17.33
CA LEU A 434 12.07 -20.67 18.43
C LEU A 434 12.96 -19.42 18.40
N TRP A 435 12.69 -18.50 19.33
CA TRP A 435 13.62 -17.46 19.79
C TRP A 435 14.64 -18.11 20.74
N PRO A 436 15.92 -17.70 20.75
CA PRO A 436 16.81 -18.11 21.82
C PRO A 436 16.67 -17.14 23.01
N HIS A 437 16.11 -17.65 24.11
CA HIS A 437 16.39 -17.15 25.45
C HIS A 437 17.72 -17.75 25.90
N SER A 438 18.69 -16.92 26.29
CA SER A 438 19.85 -17.35 27.06
C SER A 438 20.07 -16.39 28.24
N LYS A 439 19.68 -16.85 29.43
CA LYS A 439 20.30 -16.46 30.70
C LYS A 439 21.02 -17.70 31.21
N ARG A 440 22.36 -17.69 31.24
CA ARG A 440 23.14 -18.43 32.24
C ARG A 440 24.36 -17.60 32.62
N HIS A 441 24.46 -17.34 33.93
CA HIS A 441 25.66 -16.88 34.59
C HIS A 441 26.75 -17.94 34.46
N ALA A 442 27.97 -17.51 34.13
CA ALA A 442 29.19 -18.28 34.38
C ALA A 442 30.29 -17.29 34.79
N THR A 443 30.92 -17.65 35.90
CA THR A 443 31.94 -16.97 36.71
C THR A 443 33.22 -16.66 35.93
N ILE A 444 33.80 -15.49 36.21
CA ILE A 444 35.11 -15.04 35.75
C ILE A 444 36.18 -15.75 36.58
N GLU A 445 37.08 -16.49 35.91
CA GLU A 445 38.31 -17.00 36.50
C GLU A 445 39.49 -16.49 35.64
N THR A 446 40.30 -15.61 36.21
CA THR A 446 41.47 -14.99 35.56
C THR A 446 42.69 -15.90 35.73
N LYS A 447 43.33 -16.31 34.63
CA LYS A 447 44.71 -16.79 34.62
C LYS A 447 45.59 -15.92 33.71
N PRO A 448 46.84 -15.63 34.10
CA PRO A 448 47.74 -14.73 33.36
C PRO A 448 48.29 -15.39 32.09
N VAL A 449 48.53 -14.56 31.08
CA VAL A 449 49.08 -14.90 29.76
C VAL A 449 50.58 -15.18 29.87
N ASP A 450 51.02 -16.32 29.34
CA ASP A 450 52.43 -16.68 29.17
C ASP A 450 53.11 -15.76 28.14
N SER A 451 54.18 -15.10 28.56
CA SER A 451 54.97 -14.13 27.79
C SER A 451 55.93 -14.80 26.79
N SER A 452 55.43 -15.68 25.92
CA SER A 452 56.28 -16.39 24.93
C SER A 452 55.87 -16.23 23.47
N LEU A 453 54.92 -15.33 23.18
CA LEU A 453 54.48 -15.04 21.81
C LEU A 453 55.10 -13.77 21.19
N GLU A 454 55.64 -12.86 22.00
CA GLU A 454 56.30 -11.63 21.47
C GLU A 454 57.73 -11.86 20.96
N SER A 455 58.36 -13.01 21.24
CA SER A 455 59.71 -13.33 20.75
C SER A 455 59.74 -14.08 19.42
N ARG A 456 58.58 -14.38 18.81
CA ARG A 456 58.48 -15.15 17.55
C ARG A 456 58.11 -14.35 16.31
N LEU A 457 57.98 -13.02 16.41
CA LEU A 457 57.63 -12.14 15.29
C LEU A 457 58.74 -11.14 14.92
N ALA A 458 59.97 -11.32 15.44
CA ALA A 458 61.13 -10.47 15.12
C ALA A 458 62.22 -11.18 14.27
N SER A 459 61.92 -12.35 13.70
CA SER A 459 62.81 -13.01 12.74
C SER A 459 62.01 -13.65 11.62
N ASP A 460 61.59 -12.83 10.65
CA ASP A 460 61.53 -13.19 9.23
C ASP A 460 61.02 -11.96 8.44
N GLN A 461 62.02 -11.23 7.91
CA GLN A 461 62.03 -10.22 6.84
C GLN A 461 60.96 -9.11 6.78
#